data_AF-A0A2H0EC62-F1
#
_entry.id   AF-A0A2H0EC62-F1
#
_cell.length_a   1.000
_cell.length_b   1.000
_cell.length_c   1.000
_cell.angle_alpha   90.00
_cell.angle_beta   90.00
_cell.angle_gamma   90.00
#
_symmetry.space_group_name_H-M   'P 1'
#
loop_
_entity.id
_entity.type
_entity.pdbx_description
1 polymer ?
#
loop_
_entity_poly.entity_id
_entity_poly.type
_entity_poly.pdbx_seq_one_letter_code
_entity_poly.pdbx_strand_id
1 'polypeptide(L)'
;DTYNVSIGQGDLLVTPLQLINYTTVIANGGKIYRPFIVKKIAAEDGKTIKEINSQIIEDYSSNIEIIKEIQRGMIDAVKKPYGTAYLLADLPVSVAAKTGTSQIESNTKINAFFVGYAPVENPEIAILVLVENAREGSLNAVPVAKDILNWYYYNRLIKSL
;
A
#
# COMPACT_ATOMS: atom_id res chain seq x y z
N ASP A 1 26.31 -5.31 4.54
CA ASP A 1 25.03 -5.02 3.87
C ASP A 1 23.85 -4.71 4.80
N THR A 2 23.93 -5.04 6.09
CA THR A 2 22.85 -4.80 7.07
C THR A 2 22.29 -3.37 7.09
N TYR A 3 23.15 -2.34 6.90
CA TYR A 3 22.71 -0.94 6.81
C TYR A 3 21.93 -0.62 5.54
N ASN A 4 22.23 -1.28 4.43
CA ASN A 4 21.47 -1.10 3.19
C ASN A 4 20.10 -1.75 3.31
N VAL A 5 20.01 -2.92 3.94
CA VAL A 5 18.75 -3.65 4.13
C VAL A 5 17.72 -2.81 4.90
N SER A 6 18.14 -2.03 5.91
CA SER A 6 17.23 -1.20 6.70
C SER A 6 16.58 -0.06 5.91
N ILE A 7 17.16 0.34 4.78
CA ILE A 7 16.60 1.36 3.87
C ILE A 7 15.99 0.74 2.60
N GLY A 8 15.89 -0.58 2.53
CA GLY A 8 15.35 -1.30 1.37
C GLY A 8 16.33 -1.46 0.20
N GLN A 9 17.64 -1.54 0.49
CA GLN A 9 18.74 -1.70 -0.47
C GLN A 9 19.60 -2.93 -0.13
N GLY A 10 20.45 -3.36 -1.06
CA GLY A 10 21.35 -4.51 -0.87
C GLY A 10 20.62 -5.84 -1.01
N ASP A 11 20.97 -6.82 -0.18
CA ASP A 11 20.45 -8.20 -0.20
C ASP A 11 18.99 -8.33 0.31
N LEU A 12 18.10 -7.42 -0.09
CA LEU A 12 16.66 -7.48 0.19
C LEU A 12 15.87 -7.56 -1.13
N LEU A 13 15.29 -8.73 -1.40
CA LEU A 13 14.41 -8.95 -2.55
C LEU A 13 13.00 -9.29 -2.08
N VAL A 14 12.02 -8.48 -2.50
CA VAL A 14 10.62 -8.64 -2.12
C VAL A 14 9.73 -8.47 -3.35
N THR A 15 8.71 -9.33 -3.47
CA THR A 15 7.71 -9.20 -4.53
C THR A 15 6.73 -8.06 -4.23
N PRO A 16 6.13 -7.41 -5.24
CA PRO A 16 5.07 -6.43 -5.03
C PRO A 16 3.92 -6.97 -4.17
N LEU A 17 3.54 -8.24 -4.34
CA LEU A 17 2.48 -8.86 -3.56
C LEU A 17 2.84 -8.99 -2.07
N GLN A 18 4.08 -9.36 -1.75
CA GLN A 18 4.56 -9.39 -0.36
C GLN A 18 4.57 -7.98 0.25
N LEU A 19 5.11 -7.00 -0.48
CA LEU A 19 5.23 -5.63 0.01
C LEU A 19 3.86 -4.98 0.28
N ILE A 20 2.90 -5.15 -0.64
CA ILE A 20 1.55 -4.64 -0.41
C ILE A 20 0.86 -5.38 0.73
N ASN A 21 1.09 -6.69 0.87
CA ASN A 21 0.52 -7.45 1.99
C ASN A 21 1.06 -6.95 3.34
N TYR A 22 2.36 -6.65 3.46
CA TYR A 22 2.91 -6.02 4.68
C TYR A 22 2.33 -4.63 4.94
N THR A 23 2.06 -3.85 3.89
CA THR A 23 1.41 -2.54 4.03
C THR A 23 -0.01 -2.68 4.60
N THR A 24 -0.76 -3.72 4.22
CA THR A 24 -2.12 -3.93 4.75
C THR A 24 -2.12 -4.29 6.23
N VAL A 25 -1.05 -4.94 6.74
CA VAL A 25 -0.87 -5.22 8.18
C VAL A 25 -0.86 -3.93 8.99
N ILE A 26 -0.17 -2.90 8.49
CA ILE A 26 -0.14 -1.58 9.12
C ILE A 26 -1.54 -0.96 9.06
N ALA A 27 -2.21 -1.04 7.91
CA ALA A 27 -3.54 -0.47 7.73
C ALA A 27 -4.59 -1.08 8.66
N ASN A 28 -4.62 -2.40 8.80
CA ASN A 28 -5.69 -3.13 9.50
C ASN A 28 -5.39 -3.43 10.99
N GLY A 29 -4.36 -2.81 11.56
CA GLY A 29 -4.05 -2.93 12.99
C GLY A 29 -3.29 -4.20 13.38
N GLY A 30 -2.56 -4.82 12.45
CA GLY A 30 -1.59 -5.87 12.75
C GLY A 30 -1.91 -7.25 12.19
N LYS A 31 -2.98 -7.42 11.43
CA LYS A 31 -3.41 -8.73 10.93
C LYS A 31 -2.87 -9.00 9.55
N ILE A 32 -2.17 -10.11 9.38
CA ILE A 32 -1.77 -10.58 8.05
C ILE A 32 -2.89 -11.46 7.52
N TYR A 33 -3.47 -11.05 6.39
CA TYR A 33 -4.45 -11.87 5.67
C TYR A 33 -3.75 -12.62 4.53
N ARG A 34 -4.25 -13.82 4.21
CA ARG A 34 -3.89 -14.51 2.97
C ARG A 34 -4.56 -13.79 1.80
N PRO A 35 -3.81 -13.25 0.82
CA PRO A 35 -4.41 -12.66 -0.38
C PRO A 35 -5.12 -13.73 -1.23
N PHE A 36 -6.26 -13.38 -1.81
CA PHE A 36 -7.01 -14.24 -2.72
C PHE A 36 -7.72 -13.41 -3.80
N ILE A 37 -7.84 -13.97 -5.00
CA ILE A 37 -8.50 -13.33 -6.15
C ILE A 37 -9.92 -13.87 -6.37
N VAL A 38 -10.11 -15.17 -6.10
CA VAL A 38 -11.40 -15.84 -6.31
C VAL A 38 -12.32 -15.54 -5.14
N LYS A 39 -13.42 -14.81 -5.36
CA LYS A 39 -14.45 -14.56 -4.34
C LYS A 39 -15.39 -15.75 -4.14
N LYS A 40 -15.83 -16.37 -5.23
CA LYS A 40 -16.83 -17.43 -5.23
C LYS A 40 -16.62 -18.38 -6.40
N ILE A 41 -16.84 -19.67 -6.16
CA ILE A 41 -16.94 -20.73 -7.16
C ILE A 41 -18.42 -21.11 -7.25
N ALA A 42 -18.96 -21.12 -8.47
CA ALA A 42 -20.35 -21.46 -8.75
C ALA A 42 -20.44 -22.62 -9.75
N ALA A 43 -21.52 -23.39 -9.65
CA ALA A 43 -21.89 -24.37 -10.65
C ALA A 43 -22.49 -23.68 -11.90
N GLU A 44 -22.65 -24.43 -12.98
CA GLU A 44 -23.24 -23.94 -14.23
C GLU A 44 -24.69 -23.45 -14.04
N ASP A 45 -25.43 -24.04 -13.09
CA ASP A 45 -26.77 -23.61 -12.70
C ASP A 45 -26.80 -22.34 -11.81
N GLY A 46 -25.65 -21.72 -11.58
CA GLY A 46 -25.49 -20.51 -10.78
C GLY A 46 -25.41 -20.73 -9.27
N LYS A 47 -25.58 -21.97 -8.78
CA LYS A 47 -25.48 -22.26 -7.34
C LYS A 47 -24.07 -22.08 -6.83
N THR A 48 -23.94 -21.46 -5.66
CA THR A 48 -22.65 -21.35 -4.96
C THR A 48 -22.15 -22.73 -4.56
N ILE A 49 -20.98 -23.12 -5.04
CA ILE A 49 -20.26 -24.31 -4.57
C ILE A 49 -19.39 -23.92 -3.36
N LYS A 50 -18.68 -22.81 -3.46
CA LYS A 50 -17.75 -22.35 -2.43
C LYS A 50 -17.62 -20.84 -2.44
N GLU A 51 -17.76 -20.22 -1.29
CA GLU A 51 -17.35 -18.83 -1.07
C GLU A 51 -15.98 -18.81 -0.41
N ILE A 52 -15.10 -17.92 -0.87
CA ILE A 52 -13.76 -17.76 -0.33
C ILE A 52 -13.78 -16.55 0.59
N ASN A 53 -13.54 -16.81 1.87
CA ASN A 53 -13.50 -15.78 2.90
C ASN A 53 -12.06 -15.41 3.25
N SER A 54 -11.88 -14.22 3.80
CA SER A 54 -10.61 -13.75 4.33
C SER A 54 -10.09 -14.69 5.43
N GLN A 55 -8.83 -15.08 5.33
CA GLN A 55 -8.16 -15.91 6.33
C GLN A 55 -7.00 -15.12 6.95
N ILE A 56 -7.01 -14.97 8.27
CA ILE A 56 -5.85 -14.46 9.02
C ILE A 56 -4.80 -15.56 9.09
N ILE A 57 -3.57 -15.24 8.71
CA ILE A 57 -2.43 -16.15 8.78
C ILE A 57 -1.50 -15.82 9.96
N GLU A 58 -1.40 -14.55 10.35
CA GLU A 58 -0.63 -14.08 11.49
C GLU A 58 -1.29 -12.83 12.11
N ASP A 59 -1.07 -12.59 13.40
CA ASP A 59 -1.66 -11.47 14.14
C ASP A 59 -0.61 -10.78 15.05
N TYR A 60 -0.31 -9.53 14.73
CA TYR A 60 0.61 -8.64 15.43
C TYR A 60 -0.12 -7.51 16.18
N SER A 61 -1.42 -7.64 16.42
CA SER A 61 -2.23 -6.63 17.14
C SER A 61 -1.75 -6.36 18.56
N SER A 62 -0.94 -7.26 19.16
CA SER A 62 -0.23 -7.00 20.42
C SER A 62 0.75 -5.82 20.34
N ASN A 63 1.19 -5.44 19.14
CA ASN A 63 2.09 -4.31 18.88
C ASN A 63 1.35 -3.05 18.43
N ILE A 64 0.06 -2.90 18.78
CA ILE A 64 -0.79 -1.82 18.25
C ILE A 64 -0.21 -0.41 18.45
N GLU A 65 0.49 -0.14 19.54
CA GLU A 65 1.11 1.17 19.77
C GLU A 65 2.24 1.45 18.79
N ILE A 66 3.06 0.44 18.45
CA ILE A 66 4.10 0.57 17.42
C ILE A 66 3.45 0.80 16.04
N ILE A 67 2.39 0.04 15.74
CA ILE A 67 1.65 0.17 14.48
C ILE A 67 1.08 1.59 14.35
N LYS A 68 0.48 2.13 15.41
CA LYS A 68 -0.04 3.52 15.42
C LYS A 68 1.05 4.55 15.14
N GLU A 69 2.25 4.39 15.70
CA GLU A 69 3.37 5.30 15.38
C GLU A 69 3.79 5.21 13.90
N ILE A 70 3.81 4.01 13.33
CA ILE A 70 4.08 3.84 11.89
C ILE A 70 2.98 4.52 11.06
N GLN A 71 1.71 4.31 11.42
CA GLN A 71 0.57 4.96 10.76
C GLN A 71 0.68 6.48 10.81
N ARG A 72 1.06 7.07 11.97
CA ARG A 72 1.29 8.52 12.09
C ARG A 72 2.38 9.01 11.13
N GLY A 73 3.50 8.29 11.05
CA GLY A 73 4.57 8.62 10.09
C GLY A 73 4.11 8.57 8.64
N MET A 74 3.29 7.57 8.28
CA MET A 74 2.71 7.44 6.95
C MET A 74 1.68 8.54 6.63
N ILE A 75 0.91 8.97 7.62
CA ILE A 75 -0.02 10.11 7.49
C ILE A 75 0.76 11.41 7.30
N ASP A 76 1.83 11.62 8.07
CA ASP A 76 2.66 12.81 7.97
C ASP A 76 3.38 12.93 6.63
N ALA A 77 3.80 11.81 6.04
CA ALA A 77 4.36 11.76 4.69
C ALA A 77 3.40 12.31 3.61
N VAL A 78 2.09 12.30 3.89
CA VAL A 78 1.05 12.89 3.03
C VAL A 78 0.65 14.29 3.51
N LYS A 79 0.38 14.51 4.80
CA LYS A 79 -0.26 15.75 5.27
C LYS A 79 0.72 16.90 5.46
N LYS A 80 2.01 16.63 5.67
CA LYS A 80 2.99 17.66 6.00
C LYS A 80 3.62 18.22 4.72
N PRO A 81 3.87 19.54 4.61
CA PRO A 81 4.50 20.13 3.42
C PRO A 81 5.86 19.55 3.04
N TYR A 82 6.59 19.00 4.03
CA TYR A 82 7.87 18.31 3.82
C TYR A 82 7.71 16.81 3.48
N GLY A 83 6.49 16.29 3.48
CA GLY A 83 6.20 14.90 3.22
C GLY A 83 6.46 14.53 1.76
N THR A 84 7.10 13.37 1.54
CA THR A 84 7.45 12.91 0.19
C THR A 84 6.24 12.53 -0.68
N ALA A 85 5.07 12.39 -0.09
CA ALA A 85 3.79 12.13 -0.75
C ALA A 85 2.80 13.31 -0.57
N TYR A 86 3.30 14.52 -0.29
CA TYR A 86 2.47 15.71 -0.06
C TYR A 86 1.51 16.06 -1.21
N LEU A 87 1.82 15.61 -2.43
CA LEU A 87 0.93 15.73 -3.60
C LEU A 87 -0.46 15.10 -3.37
N LEU A 88 -0.60 14.20 -2.41
CA LEU A 88 -1.86 13.54 -2.05
C LEU A 88 -2.67 14.31 -0.99
N ALA A 89 -2.15 15.40 -0.43
CA ALA A 89 -2.77 16.12 0.70
C ALA A 89 -4.12 16.77 0.37
N ASP A 90 -4.38 17.05 -0.91
CA ASP A 90 -5.61 17.66 -1.43
C ASP A 90 -6.66 16.63 -1.88
N LEU A 91 -6.40 15.33 -1.71
CA LEU A 91 -7.38 14.30 -2.00
C LEU A 91 -8.59 14.42 -1.06
N PRO A 92 -9.81 14.13 -1.54
CA PRO A 92 -11.03 14.18 -0.72
C PRO A 92 -11.16 12.99 0.24
N VAL A 93 -10.16 12.12 0.30
CA VAL A 93 -10.06 10.96 1.19
C VAL A 93 -8.76 11.03 1.97
N SER A 94 -8.79 10.63 3.24
CA SER A 94 -7.60 10.52 4.07
C SER A 94 -6.68 9.39 3.56
N VAL A 95 -5.39 9.69 3.41
CA VAL A 95 -4.40 8.73 2.91
C VAL A 95 -3.22 8.63 3.86
N ALA A 96 -2.76 7.41 4.10
CA ALA A 96 -1.46 7.12 4.72
C ALA A 96 -0.57 6.45 3.68
N ALA A 97 0.67 6.93 3.53
CA ALA A 97 1.55 6.43 2.48
C ALA A 97 3.03 6.43 2.85
N LYS A 98 3.82 5.70 2.06
CA LYS A 98 5.28 5.76 2.05
C LYS A 98 5.79 5.68 0.62
N THR A 99 6.76 6.54 0.31
CA THR A 99 7.51 6.49 -0.95
C THR A 99 8.81 5.72 -0.77
N GLY A 100 9.29 5.10 -1.84
CA GLY A 100 10.58 4.43 -1.91
C GLY A 100 11.30 4.79 -3.21
N THR A 101 12.63 4.72 -3.17
CA THR A 101 13.47 4.88 -4.36
C THR A 101 14.57 3.84 -4.26
N SER A 102 14.59 2.90 -5.21
CA SER A 102 15.63 1.88 -5.24
C SER A 102 16.59 2.12 -6.40
N GLN A 103 17.86 2.38 -6.11
CA GLN A 103 18.91 2.44 -7.13
C GLN A 103 19.21 1.04 -7.68
N ILE A 104 19.40 0.95 -8.99
CA ILE A 104 19.73 -0.27 -9.74
C ILE A 104 20.85 0.04 -10.75
N GLU A 105 21.45 -1.00 -11.33
CA GLU A 105 22.53 -0.87 -12.34
C GLU A 105 23.67 0.08 -11.90
N SER A 106 24.31 -0.22 -10.77
CA SER A 106 25.40 0.62 -10.19
C SER A 106 25.00 2.09 -10.01
N ASN A 107 23.75 2.33 -9.59
CA ASN A 107 23.16 3.65 -9.33
C ASN A 107 22.92 4.51 -10.58
N THR A 108 22.93 3.92 -11.78
CA THR A 108 22.65 4.65 -13.03
C THR A 108 21.16 4.71 -13.38
N LYS A 109 20.34 3.86 -12.75
CA LYS A 109 18.88 3.85 -12.89
C LYS A 109 18.22 3.70 -11.53
N ILE A 110 16.94 4.03 -11.46
CA ILE A 110 16.15 3.90 -10.22
C ILE A 110 14.78 3.29 -10.50
N ASN A 111 14.21 2.61 -9.51
CA ASN A 111 12.79 2.30 -9.48
C ASN A 111 12.11 3.21 -8.46
N ALA A 112 10.93 3.69 -8.81
CA ALA A 112 10.08 4.50 -7.95
C ALA A 112 8.99 3.61 -7.34
N PHE A 113 8.91 3.60 -6.01
CA PHE A 113 7.89 2.89 -5.26
C PHE A 113 6.96 3.85 -4.55
N PHE A 114 5.69 3.49 -4.53
CA PHE A 114 4.68 4.03 -3.65
C PHE A 114 3.91 2.89 -3.02
N VAL A 115 3.67 2.96 -1.72
CA VAL A 115 2.67 2.15 -1.03
C VAL A 115 1.79 3.05 -0.19
N GLY A 116 0.51 2.72 -0.08
CA GLY A 116 -0.41 3.46 0.78
C GLY A 116 -1.76 2.80 0.90
N TYR A 117 -2.58 3.32 1.81
CA TYR A 117 -3.95 2.87 2.03
C TYR A 117 -4.87 4.05 2.32
N ALA A 118 -6.17 3.84 2.07
CA ALA A 118 -7.22 4.82 2.28
C ALA A 118 -8.59 4.15 2.48
N PRO A 119 -9.54 4.80 3.16
CA PRO A 119 -9.34 5.90 4.13
C PRO A 119 -8.41 5.52 5.28
N VAL A 120 -7.87 6.49 6.01
CA VAL A 120 -7.02 6.24 7.19
C VAL A 120 -7.84 5.62 8.33
N GLU A 121 -9.05 6.11 8.56
CA GLU A 121 -9.89 5.78 9.71
C GLU A 121 -10.56 4.42 9.58
N ASN A 122 -10.94 4.05 8.35
CA ASN A 122 -11.47 2.73 8.00
C ASN A 122 -10.88 2.32 6.63
N PRO A 123 -9.72 1.66 6.59
CA PRO A 123 -9.06 1.32 5.32
C PRO A 123 -9.85 0.34 4.47
N GLU A 124 -10.15 0.75 3.24
CA GLU A 124 -10.94 -0.02 2.26
C GLU A 124 -10.09 -0.46 1.05
N ILE A 125 -8.99 0.25 0.78
CA ILE A 125 -8.05 -0.07 -0.30
C ILE A 125 -6.60 0.13 0.15
N ALA A 126 -5.72 -0.76 -0.31
CA ALA A 126 -4.28 -0.58 -0.29
C ALA A 126 -3.73 -0.62 -1.72
N ILE A 127 -2.77 0.23 -2.02
CA ILE A 127 -2.19 0.41 -3.36
C ILE A 127 -0.68 0.31 -3.27
N LEU A 128 -0.08 -0.41 -4.23
CA LEU A 128 1.34 -0.34 -4.54
C LEU A 128 1.49 0.10 -5.98
N VAL A 129 2.33 1.12 -6.21
CA VAL A 129 2.76 1.53 -7.55
C VAL A 129 4.27 1.35 -7.64
N LEU A 130 4.70 0.63 -8.67
CA LEU A 130 6.10 0.44 -9.03
C LEU A 130 6.31 0.95 -10.45
N VAL A 131 7.18 1.94 -10.61
CA VAL A 131 7.67 2.40 -11.91
C VAL A 131 9.13 2.03 -12.03
N GLU A 132 9.44 1.10 -12.92
CA GLU A 132 10.81 0.66 -13.17
C GLU A 132 11.57 1.62 -14.08
N ASN A 133 12.88 1.72 -13.90
CA ASN A 133 13.75 2.60 -14.69
C ASN A 133 13.22 4.06 -14.75
N ALA A 134 12.66 4.51 -13.63
CA ALA A 134 12.10 5.85 -13.49
C ALA A 134 13.22 6.90 -13.63
N ARG A 135 12.88 8.07 -14.17
CA ARG A 135 13.83 9.19 -14.28
C ARG A 135 14.11 9.86 -12.93
N GLU A 136 13.12 9.86 -12.06
CA GLU A 136 13.17 10.39 -10.69
C GLU A 136 12.28 9.54 -9.78
N GLY A 137 12.52 9.54 -8.46
CA GLY A 137 11.86 8.67 -7.49
C GLY A 137 10.35 8.95 -7.34
N SER A 138 9.95 9.52 -6.20
CA SER A 138 8.53 9.72 -5.85
C SER A 138 7.70 10.47 -6.91
N LEU A 139 8.34 11.31 -7.74
CA LEU A 139 7.65 12.08 -8.78
C LEU A 139 6.93 11.23 -9.83
N ASN A 140 7.29 9.97 -10.03
CA ASN A 140 6.63 9.11 -11.03
C ASN A 140 5.50 8.25 -10.45
N ALA A 141 5.67 7.72 -9.23
CA ALA A 141 4.72 6.78 -8.64
C ALA A 141 3.55 7.48 -7.91
N VAL A 142 3.79 8.64 -7.27
CA VAL A 142 2.78 9.34 -6.47
C VAL A 142 1.63 9.91 -7.34
N PRO A 143 1.87 10.52 -8.53
CA PRO A 143 0.77 10.96 -9.39
C PRO A 143 -0.17 9.83 -9.83
N VAL A 144 0.40 8.67 -10.17
CA VAL A 144 -0.39 7.47 -10.53
C VAL A 144 -1.27 7.02 -9.35
N ALA A 145 -0.71 7.01 -8.14
CA ALA A 145 -1.47 6.69 -6.94
C ALA A 145 -2.60 7.72 -6.68
N LYS A 146 -2.33 9.01 -6.93
CA LYS A 146 -3.34 10.09 -6.80
C LYS A 146 -4.54 9.84 -7.71
N ASP A 147 -4.30 9.49 -8.97
CA ASP A 147 -5.35 9.22 -9.95
C ASP A 147 -6.20 8.01 -9.54
N ILE A 148 -5.56 6.92 -9.09
CA ILE A 148 -6.25 5.73 -8.60
C ILE A 148 -7.13 6.07 -7.39
N LEU A 149 -6.59 6.79 -6.40
CA LEU A 149 -7.29 7.15 -5.17
C LEU A 149 -8.47 8.10 -5.43
N ASN A 150 -8.29 9.11 -6.29
CA ASN A 150 -9.37 9.98 -6.72
C ASN A 150 -10.49 9.18 -7.39
N TRP A 151 -10.14 8.34 -8.36
CA TRP A 151 -11.12 7.50 -9.04
C TRP A 151 -11.86 6.59 -8.05
N TYR A 152 -11.13 5.93 -7.14
CA TYR A 152 -11.69 5.04 -6.15
C TYR A 152 -12.66 5.77 -5.21
N TYR A 153 -12.30 6.97 -4.74
CA TYR A 153 -13.17 7.78 -3.91
C TYR A 153 -14.53 8.06 -4.57
N TYR A 154 -14.52 8.60 -5.80
CA TYR A 154 -15.76 8.96 -6.50
C TYR A 154 -16.58 7.76 -6.99
N ASN A 155 -15.94 6.61 -7.25
CA ASN A 155 -16.62 5.47 -7.88
C ASN A 155 -16.90 4.30 -6.94
N ARG A 156 -16.23 4.22 -5.79
CA ARG A 156 -16.37 3.12 -4.83
C ARG A 156 -16.78 3.58 -3.45
N LEU A 157 -16.16 4.62 -2.90
CA LEU A 157 -16.43 5.07 -1.53
C LEU A 157 -17.72 5.90 -1.40
N ILE A 158 -17.93 6.89 -2.28
CA ILE A 158 -19.16 7.69 -2.22
C ILE A 158 -20.40 6.85 -2.57
N LYS A 159 -20.29 5.94 -3.55
CA LYS A 159 -21.44 5.12 -3.99
C LYS A 159 -21.87 4.05 -2.98
N SER A 160 -21.07 3.80 -1.95
CA SER A 160 -21.40 2.89 -0.86
C SER A 160 -22.10 3.57 0.33
N LEU A 161 -22.22 4.90 0.31
CA LEU A 161 -22.99 5.71 1.27
C LEU A 161 -24.39 5.99 0.71
#